data_AF-A0A849YYC5-F1
#
_entry.id   AF-A0A849YYC5-F1
#
_cell.length_a   1.000
_cell.length_b   1.000
_cell.length_c   1.000
_cell.angle_alpha   90.00
_cell.angle_beta   90.00
_cell.angle_gamma   90.00
#
_symmetry.space_group_name_H-M   'P 1'
#
loop_
_entity.id
_entity.type
_entity.pdbx_description
1 polymer ?
#
loop_
_entity_poly.entity_id
_entity_poly.type
_entity_poly.pdbx_seq_one_letter_code
_entity_poly.pdbx_strand_id
1 'polypeptide(L)'
;PLGQVIDCNEGDGVMQYERGFVTGGQLETDQADFPFGLALPFEPGEVLMMQSHIVNAGVEETNATVDVELTRSRPEWVEHRVGTFRFYNPFIHVPANGTSTAAMRCHVHSDVQILTAGGHMHARGVGYRAFVDRPATGVAAEPFYTTEEWQHPDYHVGVVDLPAGSAIRFACDYANMTEREVFQGRSVDDEMCMLSAFYDPAQDFEEEICTSMDSHGTGTRSCAQTNSCIQLCDPTEVPKFSENSAEVGPCFQACIVDSCPNVTATLFPQLLCTKERCATECETFGATCSSCVQENCKPELDACQALACGP
;
A
#
# COMPACT_ATOMS: atom_id res chain seq x y z
N PRO A 1 -23.17 4.81 16.48
CA PRO A 1 -22.74 5.14 17.86
C PRO A 1 -21.69 6.27 17.82
N LEU A 2 -22.13 7.52 17.76
CA LEU A 2 -21.21 8.67 17.89
C LEU A 2 -20.88 8.85 19.38
N GLY A 3 -19.59 8.99 19.71
CA GLY A 3 -19.11 9.24 21.08
C GLY A 3 -18.90 8.01 21.96
N GLN A 4 -18.82 6.80 21.38
CA GLN A 4 -18.37 5.60 22.10
C GLN A 4 -16.96 5.21 21.64
N VAL A 5 -16.10 4.86 22.59
CA VAL A 5 -14.83 4.19 22.29
C VAL A 5 -15.17 2.76 21.86
N ILE A 6 -14.70 2.38 20.69
CA ILE A 6 -14.86 1.05 20.11
C ILE A 6 -13.52 0.59 19.57
N ASP A 7 -13.30 -0.73 19.59
CA ASP A 7 -12.12 -1.32 18.96
C ASP A 7 -12.19 -1.06 17.45
N CYS A 8 -11.12 -0.47 16.90
CA CYS A 8 -11.01 -0.09 15.49
C CYS A 8 -10.67 -1.31 14.62
N ASN A 9 -11.50 -2.37 14.69
CA ASN A 9 -11.37 -3.51 13.80
C ASN A 9 -11.75 -3.09 12.38
N GLU A 10 -10.91 -3.32 11.38
CA GLU A 10 -11.30 -3.17 9.96
C GLU A 10 -11.99 -4.43 9.44
N GLY A 11 -12.79 -4.30 8.37
CA GLY A 11 -13.79 -5.30 7.95
C GLY A 11 -15.19 -4.80 8.30
N ASP A 12 -16.01 -5.59 9.00
CA ASP A 12 -17.37 -5.17 9.40
C ASP A 12 -17.40 -4.07 10.49
N GLY A 13 -16.24 -3.58 10.95
CA GLY A 13 -16.12 -2.51 11.95
C GLY A 13 -16.20 -1.09 11.37
N VAL A 14 -15.96 -0.08 12.20
CA VAL A 14 -16.15 1.34 11.81
C VAL A 14 -15.16 1.82 10.74
N MET A 15 -13.98 1.18 10.66
CA MET A 15 -12.92 1.56 9.72
C MET A 15 -13.32 1.35 8.25
N GLN A 16 -14.32 0.51 7.95
CA GLN A 16 -14.82 0.38 6.57
C GLN A 16 -15.39 1.68 5.99
N TYR A 17 -15.79 2.62 6.85
CA TYR A 17 -16.32 3.92 6.47
C TYR A 17 -15.24 5.01 6.36
N GLU A 18 -13.98 4.68 6.66
CA GLU A 18 -12.88 5.61 6.44
C GLU A 18 -12.75 5.91 4.94
N ARG A 19 -12.50 7.18 4.60
CA ARG A 19 -12.33 7.65 3.22
C ARG A 19 -11.02 8.39 2.99
N GLY A 20 -10.31 8.72 4.06
CA GLY A 20 -9.06 9.46 4.06
C GLY A 20 -8.64 9.75 5.51
N PHE A 21 -7.48 10.37 5.67
CA PHE A 21 -6.98 10.81 6.97
C PHE A 21 -6.83 12.34 7.00
N VAL A 22 -7.01 12.92 8.18
CA VAL A 22 -6.86 14.38 8.39
C VAL A 22 -5.47 14.71 8.90
N THR A 23 -5.01 13.88 9.82
CA THR A 23 -3.69 13.87 10.43
C THR A 23 -3.52 12.47 11.02
N GLY A 24 -2.28 12.03 11.17
CA GLY A 24 -1.98 10.70 11.69
C GLY A 24 -0.49 10.43 11.56
N GLY A 25 0.05 9.75 12.55
CA GLY A 25 1.48 9.54 12.64
C GLY A 25 1.88 8.65 13.79
N GLN A 26 3.13 8.19 13.75
CA GLN A 26 3.74 7.40 14.83
C GLN A 26 4.61 8.26 15.76
N LEU A 27 4.59 9.59 15.57
CA LEU A 27 5.29 10.53 16.42
C LEU A 27 4.48 10.89 17.67
N GLU A 28 5.17 11.26 18.74
CA GLU A 28 4.53 11.76 19.98
C GLU A 28 3.75 13.06 19.73
N THR A 29 4.21 13.88 18.79
CA THR A 29 3.53 15.09 18.34
C THR A 29 3.73 15.21 16.84
N ASP A 30 2.64 15.50 16.13
CA ASP A 30 2.64 15.64 14.68
C ASP A 30 1.84 16.87 14.26
N GLN A 31 2.20 17.47 13.14
CA GLN A 31 1.51 18.64 12.58
C GLN A 31 1.48 18.57 11.06
N ALA A 32 0.33 18.93 10.50
CA ALA A 32 0.12 19.02 9.06
C ALA A 32 -0.37 20.44 8.72
N ASP A 33 0.57 21.37 8.57
CA ASP A 33 0.29 22.72 8.10
C ASP A 33 0.34 22.76 6.57
N PHE A 34 -0.74 23.28 5.97
CA PHE A 34 -0.79 23.46 4.53
C PHE A 34 -0.41 24.90 4.13
N PRO A 35 0.26 25.07 2.97
CA PRO A 35 0.45 26.39 2.37
C PRO A 35 -0.86 27.18 2.27
N PHE A 36 -0.76 28.52 2.34
CA PHE A 36 -1.93 29.39 2.12
C PHE A 36 -2.59 29.05 0.78
N GLY A 37 -3.92 28.98 0.76
CA GLY A 37 -4.67 28.56 -0.42
C GLY A 37 -5.04 27.07 -0.42
N LEU A 38 -4.37 26.25 0.38
CA LEU A 38 -4.58 24.80 0.42
C LEU A 38 -5.29 24.40 1.72
N ALA A 39 -6.26 23.50 1.62
CA ALA A 39 -6.94 22.94 2.78
C ALA A 39 -7.49 21.54 2.49
N LEU A 40 -7.59 20.71 3.53
CA LEU A 40 -8.40 19.49 3.50
C LEU A 40 -9.89 19.88 3.54
N PRO A 41 -10.70 19.52 2.52
CA PRO A 41 -12.12 19.77 2.54
C PRO A 41 -12.84 18.77 3.45
N PHE A 42 -13.91 19.23 4.09
CA PHE A 42 -14.91 18.34 4.71
C PHE A 42 -16.26 18.57 4.06
N GLU A 43 -16.96 17.51 3.68
CA GLU A 43 -18.33 17.59 3.23
C GLU A 43 -19.30 17.75 4.40
N PRO A 44 -20.40 18.51 4.23
CA PRO A 44 -21.43 18.60 5.26
C PRO A 44 -21.98 17.20 5.62
N GLY A 45 -21.79 16.81 6.87
CA GLY A 45 -22.28 15.51 7.38
C GLY A 45 -21.20 14.43 7.48
N GLU A 46 -19.97 14.70 7.05
CA GLU A 46 -18.83 13.81 7.32
C GLU A 46 -18.57 13.66 8.82
N VAL A 47 -18.09 12.47 9.19
CA VAL A 47 -17.76 12.12 10.56
C VAL A 47 -16.25 12.05 10.68
N LEU A 48 -15.69 12.86 11.59
CA LEU A 48 -14.30 12.71 12.01
C LEU A 48 -14.20 11.51 12.95
N MET A 49 -13.37 10.54 12.55
CA MET A 49 -13.02 9.39 13.35
C MET A 49 -11.63 9.59 13.94
N MET A 50 -11.52 9.46 15.27
CA MET A 50 -10.24 9.44 15.94
C MET A 50 -9.88 7.99 16.25
N GLN A 51 -8.80 7.51 15.64
CA GLN A 51 -8.21 6.21 15.93
C GLN A 51 -6.92 6.44 16.71
N SER A 52 -6.76 5.75 17.84
CA SER A 52 -5.52 5.75 18.61
C SER A 52 -5.00 4.32 18.75
N HIS A 53 -3.72 4.12 18.40
CA HIS A 53 -3.03 2.86 18.61
C HIS A 53 -2.07 3.01 19.79
N ILE A 54 -2.49 2.50 20.96
CA ILE A 54 -1.76 2.68 22.23
C ILE A 54 -1.30 1.32 22.74
N VAL A 55 0.00 1.19 23.00
CA VAL A 55 0.59 -0.01 23.61
C VAL A 55 1.06 0.33 25.01
N ASN A 56 0.46 -0.31 26.03
CA ASN A 56 0.99 -0.31 27.39
C ASN A 56 1.88 -1.54 27.59
N ALA A 57 3.19 -1.38 27.50
CA ALA A 57 4.17 -2.45 27.73
C ALA A 57 4.44 -2.72 29.23
N GLY A 58 3.89 -1.91 30.13
CA GLY A 58 4.01 -2.06 31.58
C GLY A 58 3.00 -3.04 32.17
N VAL A 59 3.18 -3.34 33.45
CA VAL A 59 2.22 -4.14 34.25
C VAL A 59 1.22 -3.27 35.02
N GLU A 60 1.48 -1.97 35.09
CA GLU A 60 0.65 -0.99 35.77
C GLU A 60 -0.29 -0.30 34.76
N GLU A 61 -1.48 0.07 35.23
CA GLU A 61 -2.43 0.83 34.43
C GLU A 61 -1.88 2.22 34.07
N THR A 62 -1.99 2.60 32.81
CA THR A 62 -1.56 3.91 32.31
C THR A 62 -2.73 4.59 31.61
N ASN A 63 -2.93 5.88 31.93
CA ASN A 63 -3.86 6.74 31.20
C ASN A 63 -3.12 7.42 30.06
N ALA A 64 -3.59 7.22 28.84
CA ALA A 64 -3.12 7.94 27.66
C ALA A 64 -4.19 8.94 27.22
N THR A 65 -3.76 10.13 26.82
CA THR A 65 -4.60 11.16 26.22
C THR A 65 -4.02 11.51 24.87
N VAL A 66 -4.89 11.63 23.87
CA VAL A 66 -4.55 12.10 22.52
C VAL A 66 -5.33 13.37 22.28
N ASP A 67 -4.62 14.46 22.03
CA ASP A 67 -5.20 15.75 21.70
C ASP A 67 -5.07 16.00 20.19
N VAL A 68 -6.16 16.43 19.56
CA VAL A 68 -6.19 16.78 18.13
C VAL A 68 -6.76 18.19 17.99
N GLU A 69 -5.97 19.09 17.42
CA GLU A 69 -6.38 20.45 17.09
C GLU A 69 -6.58 20.58 15.58
N LEU A 70 -7.76 21.05 15.16
CA LEU A 70 -8.07 21.32 13.76
C LEU A 70 -8.38 22.81 13.57
N THR A 71 -7.51 23.50 12.84
CA THR A 71 -7.71 24.92 12.49
C THR A 71 -8.47 25.04 11.17
N ARG A 72 -9.56 25.82 11.18
CA ARG A 72 -10.40 26.01 9.98
C ARG A 72 -9.92 27.20 9.15
N SER A 73 -9.79 26.98 7.84
CA SER A 73 -9.65 28.07 6.86
C SER A 73 -11.02 28.63 6.46
N ARG A 74 -11.03 29.85 5.93
CA ARG A 74 -12.24 30.43 5.33
C ARG A 74 -12.42 29.88 3.92
N PRO A 75 -13.63 29.44 3.51
CA PRO A 75 -13.84 28.86 2.19
C PRO A 75 -13.39 29.76 1.03
N GLU A 76 -13.54 31.09 1.16
CA GLU A 76 -13.10 32.05 0.14
C GLU A 76 -11.57 32.19 -0.01
N TRP A 77 -10.79 31.60 0.90
CA TRP A 77 -9.33 31.56 0.84
C TRP A 77 -8.80 30.24 0.29
N VAL A 78 -9.66 29.23 0.06
CA VAL A 78 -9.24 27.93 -0.45
C VAL A 78 -9.22 27.98 -1.97
N GLU A 79 -8.03 27.86 -2.54
CA GLU A 79 -7.78 27.80 -3.98
C GLU A 79 -7.89 26.36 -4.47
N HIS A 80 -7.16 25.42 -3.84
CA HIS A 80 -7.19 24.00 -4.15
C HIS A 80 -7.43 23.14 -2.90
N ARG A 81 -7.93 21.93 -3.15
CA ARG A 81 -8.12 20.90 -2.12
C ARG A 81 -6.84 20.08 -1.99
N VAL A 82 -6.40 19.83 -0.76
CA VAL A 82 -5.36 18.85 -0.46
C VAL A 82 -5.96 17.45 -0.56
N GLY A 83 -5.24 16.53 -1.20
CA GLY A 83 -5.57 15.11 -1.25
C GLY A 83 -4.64 14.29 -0.36
N THR A 84 -4.98 13.01 -0.19
CA THR A 84 -4.20 12.05 0.60
C THR A 84 -3.81 10.82 -0.18
N PHE A 85 -2.52 10.64 -0.48
CA PHE A 85 -2.03 9.35 -0.96
C PHE A 85 -1.91 8.39 0.22
N ARG A 86 -2.45 7.19 0.06
CA ARG A 86 -2.41 6.07 1.00
C ARG A 86 -2.04 4.80 0.25
N PHE A 87 -0.77 4.69 -0.11
CA PHE A 87 -0.30 3.57 -0.92
C PHE A 87 0.12 2.44 0.00
N TYR A 88 -0.55 1.31 -0.12
CA TYR A 88 -0.31 0.11 0.68
C TYR A 88 0.25 -1.00 -0.20
N ASN A 89 1.39 -1.58 0.17
CA ASN A 89 1.88 -2.79 -0.50
C ASN A 89 1.30 -4.05 0.15
N PRO A 90 0.42 -4.80 -0.53
CA PRO A 90 -0.24 -5.96 0.07
C PRO A 90 0.56 -7.26 -0.08
N PHE A 91 1.82 -7.20 -0.52
CA PHE A 91 2.68 -8.36 -0.70
C PHE A 91 3.97 -8.18 0.09
N ILE A 92 4.05 -8.85 1.24
CA ILE A 92 5.24 -8.87 2.10
C ILE A 92 5.52 -10.32 2.46
N HIS A 93 6.78 -10.74 2.33
CA HIS A 93 7.24 -12.03 2.81
C HIS A 93 8.66 -11.86 3.31
N VAL A 94 8.84 -12.05 4.60
CA VAL A 94 10.16 -12.06 5.25
C VAL A 94 10.40 -13.47 5.77
N PRO A 95 11.39 -14.20 5.23
CA PRO A 95 11.66 -15.57 5.66
C PRO A 95 12.09 -15.63 7.13
N ALA A 96 11.93 -16.79 7.75
CA ALA A 96 12.49 -17.06 9.08
C ALA A 96 14.01 -16.84 9.07
N ASN A 97 14.53 -16.19 10.10
CA ASN A 97 15.96 -15.88 10.25
C ASN A 97 16.60 -15.23 9.01
N GLY A 98 15.87 -14.34 8.34
CA GLY A 98 16.28 -13.77 7.06
C GLY A 98 15.93 -12.30 6.89
N THR A 99 16.22 -11.81 5.68
CA THR A 99 15.93 -10.44 5.26
C THR A 99 15.12 -10.47 3.98
N SER A 100 14.34 -9.43 3.75
CA SER A 100 13.55 -9.27 2.53
C SER A 100 13.26 -7.80 2.29
N THR A 101 12.91 -7.47 1.04
CA THR A 101 12.43 -6.15 0.66
C THR A 101 11.03 -6.30 0.08
N ALA A 102 10.08 -5.53 0.59
CA ALA A 102 8.81 -5.29 -0.07
C ALA A 102 8.93 -4.01 -0.90
N ALA A 103 8.54 -4.04 -2.16
CA ALA A 103 8.57 -2.87 -3.04
C ALA A 103 7.23 -2.72 -3.76
N MET A 104 6.87 -1.51 -4.14
CA MET A 104 5.69 -1.22 -4.95
C MET A 104 5.92 0.08 -5.72
N ARG A 105 5.24 0.20 -6.86
CA ARG A 105 5.16 1.45 -7.62
C ARG A 105 3.71 1.80 -7.89
N CYS A 106 3.40 3.08 -7.76
CA CYS A 106 2.12 3.66 -8.09
C CYS A 106 2.25 4.66 -9.24
N HIS A 107 1.40 4.56 -10.26
CA HIS A 107 1.37 5.55 -11.35
C HIS A 107 0.46 6.72 -10.99
N VAL A 108 0.91 7.93 -11.29
CA VAL A 108 0.21 9.19 -11.05
C VAL A 108 -0.18 9.78 -12.40
N HIS A 109 -1.47 9.97 -12.64
CA HIS A 109 -1.98 10.32 -13.98
C HIS A 109 -2.20 11.82 -14.22
N SER A 110 -2.10 12.63 -13.16
CA SER A 110 -2.29 14.09 -13.20
C SER A 110 -1.05 14.84 -12.74
N ASP A 111 -0.94 16.11 -13.10
CA ASP A 111 0.07 17.00 -12.53
C ASP A 111 -0.27 17.29 -11.06
N VAL A 112 0.57 16.82 -10.14
CA VAL A 112 0.42 17.03 -8.70
C VAL A 112 1.76 17.36 -8.03
N GLN A 113 1.68 17.82 -6.80
CA GLN A 113 2.82 18.11 -5.94
C GLN A 113 2.61 17.46 -4.58
N ILE A 114 3.57 16.65 -4.14
CA ILE A 114 3.61 16.20 -2.74
C ILE A 114 4.03 17.39 -1.88
N LEU A 115 3.35 17.57 -0.74
CA LEU A 115 3.63 18.59 0.27
C LEU A 115 4.40 17.99 1.45
N THR A 116 3.97 16.80 1.88
CA THR A 116 4.64 15.98 2.88
C THR A 116 4.49 14.51 2.53
N ALA A 117 5.45 13.68 2.95
CA ALA A 117 5.35 12.23 2.79
C ALA A 117 5.96 11.50 3.98
N GLY A 118 5.38 10.36 4.33
CA GLY A 118 5.84 9.46 5.37
C GLY A 118 5.78 8.01 4.93
N GLY A 119 6.63 7.21 5.54
CA GLY A 119 6.65 5.77 5.39
C GLY A 119 6.10 5.12 6.66
N HIS A 120 5.44 3.97 6.52
CA HIS A 120 5.00 3.17 7.66
C HIS A 120 5.52 1.74 7.56
N MET A 121 6.13 1.25 8.64
CA MET A 121 6.64 -0.11 8.82
C MET A 121 6.39 -0.57 10.26
N HIS A 122 6.36 -1.89 10.50
CA HIS A 122 6.37 -2.43 11.85
C HIS A 122 7.80 -2.76 12.30
N ALA A 123 7.93 -3.48 13.41
CA ALA A 123 9.15 -3.60 14.19
C ALA A 123 10.34 -4.28 13.49
N ARG A 124 10.14 -4.94 12.35
CA ARG A 124 11.24 -5.52 11.56
C ARG A 124 11.73 -4.57 10.46
N GLY A 125 11.07 -3.44 10.26
CA GLY A 125 11.51 -2.41 9.32
C GLY A 125 12.88 -1.88 9.73
N VAL A 126 13.84 -2.02 8.83
CA VAL A 126 15.23 -1.56 9.00
C VAL A 126 15.66 -0.54 7.94
N GLY A 127 14.77 -0.22 7.01
CA GLY A 127 15.03 0.76 5.96
C GLY A 127 13.81 1.04 5.10
N TYR A 128 13.62 2.30 4.75
CA TYR A 128 12.56 2.77 3.88
C TYR A 128 13.14 3.74 2.86
N ARG A 129 12.65 3.67 1.62
CA ARG A 129 13.02 4.59 0.55
C ARG A 129 11.82 4.85 -0.37
N ALA A 130 11.59 6.12 -0.71
CA ALA A 130 10.61 6.53 -1.72
C ALA A 130 11.26 7.38 -2.82
N PHE A 131 10.86 7.12 -4.06
CA PHE A 131 11.38 7.69 -5.29
C PHE A 131 10.24 8.28 -6.12
N VAL A 132 10.56 9.27 -6.95
CA VAL A 132 9.67 9.75 -8.01
C VAL A 132 10.33 9.50 -9.36
N ASP A 133 9.81 8.51 -10.07
CA ASP A 133 10.18 8.22 -11.46
C ASP A 133 9.37 9.17 -12.36
N ARG A 134 10.04 9.99 -13.18
CA ARG A 134 9.36 11.01 -14.00
C ARG A 134 9.42 10.66 -15.48
N PRO A 135 8.42 11.02 -16.31
CA PRO A 135 8.45 10.77 -17.74
C PRO A 135 9.69 11.30 -18.45
N ALA A 136 10.16 12.49 -18.05
CA ALA A 136 11.29 13.16 -18.69
C ALA A 136 12.66 12.56 -18.32
N THR A 137 12.80 11.97 -17.13
CA THR A 137 14.10 11.50 -16.60
C THR A 137 14.15 9.99 -16.40
N GLY A 138 13.02 9.29 -16.50
CA GLY A 138 12.90 7.88 -16.21
C GLY A 138 13.02 7.56 -14.72
N VAL A 139 13.56 6.37 -14.43
CA VAL A 139 13.72 5.83 -13.07
C VAL A 139 14.71 6.67 -12.28
N ALA A 140 14.29 7.17 -11.12
CA ALA A 140 15.15 7.94 -10.23
C ALA A 140 16.14 7.04 -9.48
N ALA A 141 17.40 7.48 -9.43
CA ALA A 141 18.46 6.81 -8.68
C ALA A 141 18.47 7.20 -7.19
N GLU A 142 18.11 8.45 -6.87
CA GLU A 142 18.11 8.97 -5.50
C GLU A 142 16.67 9.07 -4.98
N PRO A 143 16.42 8.63 -3.73
CA PRO A 143 15.13 8.79 -3.09
C PRO A 143 14.89 10.26 -2.69
N PHE A 144 13.64 10.69 -2.69
CA PHE A 144 13.27 12.00 -2.11
C PHE A 144 13.01 11.90 -0.60
N TYR A 145 12.78 10.67 -0.11
CA TYR A 145 12.49 10.38 1.29
C TYR A 145 13.06 9.01 1.69
N THR A 146 13.70 8.98 2.86
CA THR A 146 14.27 7.78 3.47
C THR A 146 14.13 7.83 4.99
N THR A 147 13.98 6.67 5.62
CA THR A 147 14.11 6.51 7.07
C THR A 147 14.61 5.11 7.40
N GLU A 148 15.32 4.94 8.51
CA GLU A 148 15.66 3.64 9.10
C GLU A 148 14.84 3.38 10.38
N GLU A 149 14.03 4.36 10.81
CA GLU A 149 13.22 4.29 12.02
C GLU A 149 11.79 3.84 11.68
N TRP A 150 11.38 2.70 12.25
CA TRP A 150 10.01 2.20 12.11
C TRP A 150 9.07 2.76 13.19
N GLN A 151 9.60 3.06 14.38
CA GLN A 151 8.79 3.43 15.54
C GLN A 151 8.39 4.90 15.51
N HIS A 152 9.32 5.77 15.11
CA HIS A 152 9.14 7.22 15.05
C HIS A 152 9.77 7.78 13.77
N PRO A 153 9.29 7.38 12.57
CA PRO A 153 9.83 7.89 11.32
C PRO A 153 9.62 9.40 11.20
N ASP A 154 10.69 10.13 10.88
CA ASP A 154 10.57 11.50 10.40
C ASP A 154 9.78 11.55 9.09
N TYR A 155 9.23 12.72 8.76
CA TYR A 155 8.54 12.95 7.48
C TYR A 155 9.39 13.74 6.51
N HIS A 156 9.22 13.48 5.23
CA HIS A 156 9.59 14.45 4.21
C HIS A 156 8.68 15.68 4.33
N VAL A 157 9.29 16.86 4.42
CA VAL A 157 8.60 18.15 4.36
C VAL A 157 9.20 18.96 3.21
N GLY A 158 8.37 19.28 2.23
CA GLY A 158 8.82 20.01 1.05
C GLY A 158 8.02 19.63 -0.19
N VAL A 159 8.06 20.52 -1.18
CA VAL A 159 7.39 20.31 -2.46
C VAL A 159 8.18 19.32 -3.31
N VAL A 160 7.53 18.25 -3.73
CA VAL A 160 8.05 17.35 -4.78
C VAL A 160 7.09 17.38 -5.95
N ASP A 161 7.57 17.81 -7.13
CA ASP A 161 6.77 17.85 -8.35
C ASP A 161 6.60 16.46 -8.97
N LEU A 162 5.36 16.09 -9.30
CA LEU A 162 4.98 14.89 -10.03
C LEU A 162 4.16 15.30 -11.26
N PRO A 163 4.82 15.52 -12.40
CA PRO A 163 4.10 15.67 -13.67
C PRO A 163 3.26 14.43 -13.99
N ALA A 164 2.17 14.61 -14.73
CA ALA A 164 1.33 13.53 -15.22
C ALA A 164 2.16 12.42 -15.91
N GLY A 165 1.88 11.17 -15.56
CA GLY A 165 2.64 9.99 -16.00
C GLY A 165 3.89 9.70 -15.16
N SER A 166 4.12 10.43 -14.07
CA SER A 166 5.11 10.04 -13.06
C SER A 166 4.66 8.80 -12.28
N ALA A 167 5.60 8.19 -11.57
CA ALA A 167 5.28 7.12 -10.64
C ALA A 167 6.01 7.31 -9.31
N ILE A 168 5.31 7.08 -8.21
CA ILE A 168 5.90 6.97 -6.88
C ILE A 168 6.29 5.52 -6.66
N ARG A 169 7.57 5.27 -6.39
CA ARG A 169 8.07 3.93 -6.11
C ARG A 169 8.65 3.93 -4.71
N PHE A 170 8.23 2.99 -3.87
CA PHE A 170 8.74 2.88 -2.51
C PHE A 170 9.11 1.44 -2.17
N ALA A 171 10.02 1.29 -1.22
CA ALA A 171 10.44 0.00 -0.73
C ALA A 171 10.73 0.05 0.77
N CYS A 172 10.41 -1.06 1.45
CA CYS A 172 10.66 -1.31 2.85
C CYS A 172 11.56 -2.55 2.97
N ASP A 173 12.68 -2.39 3.67
CA ASP A 173 13.62 -3.46 3.96
C ASP A 173 13.36 -4.00 5.38
N TYR A 174 13.36 -5.32 5.51
CA TYR A 174 13.05 -6.01 6.76
C TYR A 174 14.16 -6.96 7.20
N ALA A 175 14.33 -7.08 8.52
CA ALA A 175 15.15 -8.10 9.15
C ALA A 175 14.34 -8.91 10.16
N ASN A 176 14.16 -10.20 9.91
CA ASN A 176 13.41 -11.11 10.77
C ASN A 176 14.35 -12.07 11.51
N MET A 177 14.48 -11.87 12.81
CA MET A 177 15.32 -12.70 13.70
C MET A 177 14.54 -13.85 14.36
N THR A 178 13.32 -14.12 13.90
CA THR A 178 12.46 -15.17 14.46
C THR A 178 12.46 -16.43 13.58
N GLU A 179 12.08 -17.55 14.18
CA GLU A 179 11.95 -18.85 13.49
C GLU A 179 10.70 -18.98 12.62
N ARG A 180 9.83 -17.96 12.59
CA ARG A 180 8.62 -17.94 11.76
C ARG A 180 8.79 -16.99 10.59
N GLU A 181 8.14 -17.29 9.49
CA GLU A 181 7.95 -16.33 8.41
C GLU A 181 7.01 -15.21 8.85
N VAL A 182 7.16 -14.06 8.20
CA VAL A 182 6.38 -12.85 8.47
C VAL A 182 5.80 -12.33 7.17
N PHE A 183 4.56 -11.89 7.21
CA PHE A 183 3.78 -11.46 6.06
C PHE A 183 3.14 -10.11 6.32
N GLN A 184 2.43 -9.55 5.33
CA GLN A 184 1.64 -8.36 5.57
C GLN A 184 0.53 -8.64 6.58
N GLY A 185 0.23 -7.66 7.43
CA GLY A 185 -0.86 -7.75 8.37
C GLY A 185 -0.83 -6.63 9.39
N ARG A 186 -1.78 -6.70 10.33
CA ARG A 186 -2.09 -5.61 11.27
C ARG A 186 -1.61 -5.90 12.68
N SER A 187 -1.25 -7.15 12.97
CA SER A 187 -0.74 -7.52 14.27
C SER A 187 0.65 -6.93 14.48
N VAL A 188 1.04 -6.77 15.75
CA VAL A 188 2.43 -6.54 16.16
C VAL A 188 3.39 -7.64 15.69
N ASP A 189 2.82 -8.78 15.30
CA ASP A 189 3.52 -9.94 14.75
C ASP A 189 3.66 -9.91 13.21
N ASP A 190 2.95 -9.03 12.53
CA ASP A 190 2.97 -8.89 11.07
C ASP A 190 3.79 -7.65 10.67
N GLU A 191 3.90 -7.38 9.37
CA GLU A 191 4.55 -6.17 8.85
C GLU A 191 3.61 -5.35 7.95
N MET A 192 3.94 -4.08 7.77
CA MET A 192 3.33 -3.19 6.79
C MET A 192 4.40 -2.46 5.99
N CYS A 193 4.07 -2.09 4.75
CA CYS A 193 4.88 -1.20 3.93
C CYS A 193 3.95 -0.19 3.26
N MET A 194 3.96 1.06 3.76
CA MET A 194 3.06 2.09 3.26
C MET A 194 3.78 3.37 2.89
N LEU A 195 3.19 4.13 1.98
CA LEU A 195 3.46 5.55 1.78
C LEU A 195 2.19 6.34 2.07
N SER A 196 2.30 7.31 2.95
CA SER A 196 1.26 8.30 3.22
C SER A 196 1.75 9.68 2.82
N ALA A 197 0.98 10.45 2.08
CA ALA A 197 1.38 11.80 1.68
C ALA A 197 0.19 12.75 1.58
N PHE A 198 0.42 14.01 1.96
CA PHE A 198 -0.45 15.11 1.55
C PHE A 198 0.05 15.66 0.23
N TYR A 199 -0.87 15.88 -0.72
CA TYR A 199 -0.52 16.39 -2.05
C TYR A 199 -1.56 17.37 -2.59
N ASP A 200 -1.19 18.16 -3.60
CA ASP A 200 -2.03 19.15 -4.26
C ASP A 200 -1.92 19.06 -5.79
N PRO A 201 -3.01 19.23 -6.56
CA PRO A 201 -4.40 19.21 -6.13
C PRO A 201 -4.91 17.79 -5.91
N ALA A 202 -5.88 17.63 -5.00
CA ALA A 202 -6.57 16.36 -4.76
C ALA A 202 -7.12 15.74 -6.05
N GLN A 203 -6.92 14.44 -6.19
CA GLN A 203 -7.45 13.60 -7.27
C GLN A 203 -8.63 12.76 -6.80
N ASP A 204 -9.11 11.85 -7.64
CA ASP A 204 -10.11 10.88 -7.25
C ASP A 204 -9.55 9.84 -6.26
N PHE A 205 -10.48 9.09 -5.65
CA PHE A 205 -10.14 8.09 -4.66
C PHE A 205 -9.25 6.97 -5.22
N GLU A 206 -9.38 6.62 -6.51
CA GLU A 206 -8.61 5.54 -7.12
C GLU A 206 -7.12 5.91 -7.24
N GLU A 207 -6.82 7.16 -7.57
CA GLU A 207 -5.46 7.72 -7.49
C GLU A 207 -4.95 7.74 -6.04
N GLU A 208 -5.81 8.06 -5.07
CA GLU A 208 -5.42 8.16 -3.65
C GLU A 208 -5.02 6.82 -3.01
N ILE A 209 -5.66 5.73 -3.41
CA ILE A 209 -5.34 4.38 -2.90
C ILE A 209 -4.45 3.55 -3.83
N CYS A 210 -4.02 4.12 -4.95
CA CYS A 210 -3.21 3.46 -5.96
C CYS A 210 -3.82 2.20 -6.58
N THR A 211 -4.95 2.32 -7.29
CA THR A 211 -5.49 1.19 -8.07
C THR A 211 -4.60 0.78 -9.25
N SER A 212 -3.68 1.64 -9.66
CA SER A 212 -2.72 1.45 -10.75
C SER A 212 -1.39 0.79 -10.31
N MET A 213 -1.34 0.17 -9.14
CA MET A 213 -0.10 -0.37 -8.57
C MET A 213 0.57 -1.49 -9.39
N ASP A 214 1.90 -1.50 -9.39
CA ASP A 214 2.72 -2.58 -9.91
C ASP A 214 4.06 -2.72 -9.16
N SER A 215 5.00 -3.48 -9.72
CA SER A 215 6.37 -3.61 -9.22
C SER A 215 6.52 -4.25 -7.84
N HIS A 216 5.63 -5.19 -7.50
CA HIS A 216 5.62 -5.84 -6.19
C HIS A 216 6.72 -6.88 -5.94
N GLY A 217 7.31 -7.42 -7.01
CA GLY A 217 8.32 -8.47 -6.93
C GLY A 217 9.72 -7.92 -6.64
N THR A 218 10.49 -8.62 -5.81
CA THR A 218 11.91 -8.32 -5.53
C THR A 218 12.84 -9.52 -5.77
N GLY A 219 12.28 -10.65 -6.21
CA GLY A 219 13.01 -11.86 -6.55
C GLY A 219 13.35 -12.00 -8.03
N THR A 220 13.36 -13.25 -8.50
CA THR A 220 13.87 -13.63 -9.83
C THR A 220 12.94 -14.55 -10.61
N ARG A 221 11.76 -14.88 -10.06
CA ARG A 221 10.80 -15.73 -10.77
C ARG A 221 10.15 -14.94 -11.90
N SER A 222 10.12 -15.53 -13.09
CA SER A 222 9.36 -15.00 -14.23
C SER A 222 7.87 -15.08 -13.97
N CYS A 223 7.06 -14.38 -14.78
CA CYS A 223 5.61 -14.40 -14.60
C CYS A 223 5.04 -15.82 -14.77
N ALA A 224 5.60 -16.64 -15.67
CA ALA A 224 5.24 -18.06 -15.78
C ALA A 224 5.52 -18.85 -14.49
N GLN A 225 6.69 -18.67 -13.88
CA GLN A 225 7.07 -19.34 -12.63
C GLN A 225 6.20 -18.87 -11.46
N THR A 226 5.92 -17.58 -11.38
CA THR A 226 5.04 -17.01 -10.36
C THR A 226 3.60 -17.49 -10.51
N ASN A 227 3.06 -17.55 -11.73
CA ASN A 227 1.74 -18.11 -11.98
C ASN A 227 1.68 -19.59 -11.57
N SER A 228 2.70 -20.39 -11.90
CA SER A 228 2.79 -21.78 -11.43
C SER A 228 2.88 -21.90 -9.91
N CYS A 229 3.57 -20.98 -9.23
CA CYS A 229 3.61 -20.92 -7.77
C CYS A 229 2.21 -20.66 -7.19
N ILE A 230 1.49 -19.67 -7.72
CA ILE A 230 0.14 -19.30 -7.29
C ILE A 230 -0.84 -20.46 -7.48
N GLN A 231 -0.71 -21.23 -8.56
CA GLN A 231 -1.57 -22.40 -8.81
C GLN A 231 -1.40 -23.52 -7.79
N LEU A 232 -0.34 -23.50 -6.97
CA LEU A 232 -0.11 -24.45 -5.88
C LEU A 232 -0.64 -23.94 -4.53
N CYS A 233 -1.05 -22.68 -4.45
CA CYS A 233 -1.61 -22.10 -3.23
C CYS A 233 -3.04 -22.60 -2.97
N ASP A 234 -3.46 -22.56 -1.70
CA ASP A 234 -4.85 -22.79 -1.34
C ASP A 234 -5.75 -21.73 -2.00
N PRO A 235 -6.83 -22.10 -2.71
CA PRO A 235 -7.73 -21.13 -3.36
C PRO A 235 -8.35 -20.10 -2.40
N THR A 236 -8.37 -20.36 -1.10
CA THR A 236 -8.85 -19.40 -0.09
C THR A 236 -7.88 -18.24 0.16
N GLU A 237 -6.63 -18.37 -0.27
CA GLU A 237 -5.57 -17.37 -0.12
C GLU A 237 -5.55 -16.30 -1.22
N VAL A 238 -6.44 -16.40 -2.21
CA VAL A 238 -6.57 -15.44 -3.32
C VAL A 238 -6.80 -14.02 -2.76
N PRO A 239 -6.10 -12.99 -3.29
CA PRO A 239 -6.27 -11.60 -2.85
C PRO A 239 -7.72 -11.13 -2.86
N LYS A 240 -8.15 -10.53 -1.75
CA LYS A 240 -9.42 -9.83 -1.61
C LYS A 240 -9.13 -8.39 -1.23
N PHE A 241 -9.33 -7.49 -2.18
CA PHE A 241 -9.21 -6.06 -1.98
C PHE A 241 -10.59 -5.44 -1.78
N SER A 242 -10.71 -4.58 -0.78
CA SER A 242 -11.82 -3.66 -0.57
C SER A 242 -11.28 -2.25 -0.39
N GLU A 243 -12.16 -1.25 -0.29
CA GLU A 243 -11.75 0.17 -0.15
C GLU A 243 -10.73 0.40 0.98
N ASN A 244 -10.78 -0.40 2.05
CA ASN A 244 -9.95 -0.23 3.24
C ASN A 244 -9.33 -1.56 3.75
N SER A 245 -9.23 -2.58 2.92
CA SER A 245 -8.61 -3.86 3.32
C SER A 245 -7.96 -4.56 2.14
N ALA A 246 -6.80 -5.15 2.40
CA ALA A 246 -6.11 -6.05 1.48
C ALA A 246 -5.83 -7.37 2.20
N GLU A 247 -6.70 -8.35 1.99
CA GLU A 247 -6.49 -9.71 2.51
C GLU A 247 -5.80 -10.54 1.45
N VAL A 248 -4.54 -10.90 1.70
CA VAL A 248 -3.76 -11.77 0.82
C VAL A 248 -3.17 -12.91 1.63
N GLY A 249 -3.36 -14.15 1.18
CA GLY A 249 -2.83 -15.31 1.91
C GLY A 249 -1.31 -15.46 1.80
N PRO A 250 -0.64 -16.08 2.79
CA PRO A 250 0.81 -16.21 2.85
C PRO A 250 1.49 -16.77 1.59
N CYS A 251 0.94 -17.84 1.01
CA CYS A 251 1.46 -18.47 -0.20
C CYS A 251 1.43 -17.49 -1.38
N PHE A 252 0.32 -16.76 -1.54
CA PHE A 252 0.16 -15.79 -2.61
C PHE A 252 1.17 -14.64 -2.47
N GLN A 253 1.34 -14.12 -1.25
CA GLN A 253 2.35 -13.09 -0.96
C GLN A 253 3.76 -13.57 -1.30
N ALA A 254 4.16 -14.76 -0.81
CA ALA A 254 5.47 -15.33 -1.10
C ALA A 254 5.71 -15.51 -2.60
N CYS A 255 4.72 -16.00 -3.36
CA CYS A 255 4.84 -16.15 -4.82
C CYS A 255 5.07 -14.80 -5.52
N ILE A 256 4.38 -13.74 -5.09
CA ILE A 256 4.52 -12.40 -5.67
C ILE A 256 5.85 -11.77 -5.29
N VAL A 257 6.27 -11.84 -4.02
CA VAL A 257 7.55 -11.27 -3.56
C VAL A 257 8.73 -11.95 -4.27
N ASP A 258 8.69 -13.27 -4.44
CA ASP A 258 9.73 -14.02 -5.16
C ASP A 258 9.78 -13.75 -6.68
N SER A 259 8.77 -13.07 -7.23
CA SER A 259 8.74 -12.64 -8.63
C SER A 259 9.70 -11.48 -8.87
N CYS A 260 10.18 -11.31 -10.10
CA CYS A 260 10.93 -10.11 -10.45
C CYS A 260 10.01 -8.89 -10.59
N PRO A 261 10.55 -7.65 -10.49
CA PRO A 261 9.72 -6.45 -10.34
C PRO A 261 8.66 -6.28 -11.43
N ASN A 262 8.99 -6.55 -12.69
CA ASN A 262 8.08 -6.34 -13.81
C ASN A 262 6.91 -7.35 -13.90
N VAL A 263 6.90 -8.43 -13.11
CA VAL A 263 5.93 -9.53 -13.26
C VAL A 263 4.48 -9.10 -13.05
N THR A 264 4.24 -8.29 -12.03
CA THR A 264 2.87 -7.92 -11.62
C THR A 264 2.11 -7.15 -12.70
N ALA A 265 2.81 -6.41 -13.56
CA ALA A 265 2.23 -5.68 -14.68
C ALA A 265 1.53 -6.58 -15.72
N THR A 266 1.95 -7.84 -15.86
CA THR A 266 1.29 -8.82 -16.75
C THR A 266 0.53 -9.90 -15.98
N LEU A 267 0.98 -10.22 -14.77
CA LEU A 267 0.34 -11.23 -13.94
C LEU A 267 -1.05 -10.79 -13.48
N PHE A 268 -1.21 -9.56 -13.00
CA PHE A 268 -2.50 -9.09 -12.49
C PHE A 268 -3.58 -9.05 -13.57
N PRO A 269 -3.34 -8.55 -14.80
CA PRO A 269 -4.29 -8.71 -15.90
C PRO A 269 -4.67 -10.18 -16.18
N GLN A 270 -3.71 -11.10 -16.12
CA GLN A 270 -3.97 -12.53 -16.33
C GLN A 270 -4.84 -13.14 -15.21
N LEU A 271 -4.55 -12.79 -13.95
CA LEU A 271 -5.34 -13.24 -12.80
C LEU A 271 -6.75 -12.62 -12.83
N LEU A 272 -6.87 -11.35 -13.20
CA LEU A 272 -8.15 -10.66 -13.35
C LEU A 272 -9.01 -11.33 -14.44
N CYS A 273 -8.45 -11.57 -15.63
CA CYS A 273 -9.17 -12.29 -16.67
C CYS A 273 -9.63 -13.68 -16.21
N THR A 274 -8.75 -14.41 -15.50
CA THR A 274 -9.08 -15.73 -14.93
C THR A 274 -10.27 -15.64 -13.97
N LYS A 275 -10.26 -14.65 -13.07
CA LYS A 275 -11.35 -14.39 -12.12
C LYS A 275 -12.65 -14.01 -12.83
N GLU A 276 -12.60 -13.23 -13.90
CA GLU A 276 -13.80 -12.75 -14.58
C GLU A 276 -14.42 -13.77 -15.54
N ARG A 277 -13.58 -14.58 -16.22
CA ARG A 277 -14.01 -15.46 -17.31
C ARG A 277 -13.98 -16.94 -17.00
N CYS A 278 -13.27 -17.34 -15.94
CA CYS A 278 -13.04 -18.73 -15.58
C CYS A 278 -13.28 -19.01 -14.09
N ALA A 279 -14.06 -18.17 -13.41
CA ALA A 279 -14.28 -18.26 -11.96
C ALA A 279 -14.71 -19.66 -11.51
N THR A 280 -15.68 -20.25 -12.23
CA THR A 280 -16.25 -21.56 -11.89
C THR A 280 -15.25 -22.69 -12.16
N GLU A 281 -14.58 -22.67 -13.31
CA GLU A 281 -13.57 -23.66 -13.69
C GLU A 281 -12.32 -23.60 -12.81
N CYS A 282 -12.05 -22.43 -12.22
CA CYS A 282 -10.90 -22.13 -11.38
C CYS A 282 -11.23 -22.03 -9.89
N GLU A 283 -12.36 -22.59 -9.43
CA GLU A 283 -12.59 -22.83 -7.98
C GLU A 283 -11.45 -23.66 -7.37
N THR A 284 -10.86 -24.54 -8.17
CA THR A 284 -9.59 -25.21 -7.87
C THR A 284 -8.67 -25.09 -9.08
N PHE A 285 -7.38 -24.84 -8.84
CA PHE A 285 -6.39 -24.87 -9.92
C PHE A 285 -6.20 -26.30 -10.43
N GLY A 286 -6.09 -26.46 -11.75
CA GLY A 286 -6.00 -27.77 -12.39
C GLY A 286 -6.22 -27.72 -13.89
N ALA A 287 -6.43 -28.89 -14.51
CA ALA A 287 -6.58 -29.02 -15.96
C ALA A 287 -7.83 -28.31 -16.51
N THR A 288 -8.95 -28.34 -15.78
CA THR A 288 -10.19 -27.64 -16.15
C THR A 288 -9.98 -26.13 -16.17
N CYS A 289 -9.46 -25.55 -15.07
CA CYS A 289 -9.08 -24.15 -14.99
C CYS A 289 -8.11 -23.76 -16.12
N SER A 290 -7.04 -24.54 -16.30
CA SER A 290 -6.04 -24.29 -17.34
C SER A 290 -6.64 -24.26 -18.75
N SER A 291 -7.59 -25.15 -19.04
CA SER A 291 -8.27 -25.19 -20.34
C SER A 291 -9.14 -23.95 -20.55
N CYS A 292 -9.89 -23.53 -19.53
CA CYS A 292 -10.66 -22.29 -19.61
C CYS A 292 -9.78 -21.06 -19.83
N VAL A 293 -8.68 -20.93 -19.08
CA VAL A 293 -7.76 -19.79 -19.21
C VAL A 293 -7.12 -19.75 -20.60
N GLN A 294 -6.74 -20.92 -21.14
CA GLN A 294 -6.20 -21.02 -22.51
C GLN A 294 -7.22 -20.62 -23.59
N GLU A 295 -8.50 -20.86 -23.37
CA GLU A 295 -9.57 -20.51 -24.32
C GLU A 295 -9.99 -19.05 -24.20
N ASN A 296 -10.14 -18.53 -22.97
CA ASN A 296 -10.81 -17.25 -22.71
C ASN A 296 -9.89 -16.09 -22.32
N CYS A 297 -8.65 -16.39 -21.92
CA CYS A 297 -7.64 -15.44 -21.41
C CYS A 297 -6.28 -15.61 -22.09
N LYS A 298 -6.27 -16.12 -23.32
CA LYS A 298 -5.05 -16.42 -24.06
C LYS A 298 -4.11 -15.21 -24.20
N PRO A 299 -4.57 -13.99 -24.56
CA PRO A 299 -3.68 -12.85 -24.71
C PRO A 299 -2.92 -12.51 -23.42
N GLU A 300 -3.62 -12.50 -22.28
CA GLU A 300 -3.05 -12.19 -20.97
C GLU A 300 -2.12 -13.31 -20.49
N LEU A 301 -2.52 -14.57 -20.72
CA LEU A 301 -1.69 -15.74 -20.42
C LEU A 301 -0.40 -15.73 -21.26
N ASP A 302 -0.48 -15.50 -22.57
CA ASP A 302 0.67 -15.44 -23.47
C ASP A 302 1.60 -14.28 -23.08
N ALA A 303 1.04 -13.12 -22.70
CA ALA A 303 1.82 -11.97 -22.23
C ALA A 303 2.60 -12.29 -20.94
N CYS A 304 1.94 -12.92 -19.95
CA CYS A 304 2.61 -13.38 -18.74
C CYS A 304 3.66 -14.45 -19.04
N GLN A 305 3.37 -15.43 -19.91
CA GLN A 305 4.33 -16.48 -20.25
C GLN A 305 5.56 -15.95 -20.99
N ALA A 306 5.39 -14.93 -21.83
CA ALA A 306 6.47 -14.29 -22.57
C ALA A 306 7.34 -13.37 -21.70
N LEU A 307 6.83 -12.89 -20.55
CA LEU A 307 7.55 -11.98 -19.68
C LEU A 307 8.67 -12.73 -18.92
N ALA A 308 9.89 -12.58 -19.43
CA ALA A 308 11.09 -12.88 -18.68
C ALA A 308 11.39 -11.75 -17.67
N CYS A 309 12.11 -12.11 -16.61
CA CYS A 309 12.72 -11.10 -15.78
C CYS A 309 13.69 -10.27 -16.63
N GLY A 310 13.57 -8.95 -16.50
CA GLY A 310 14.59 -8.05 -17.03
C GLY A 310 15.95 -8.32 -16.37
N PRO A 311 17.05 -7.87 -16.98
CA PRO A 311 18.31 -7.71 -16.25
C PRO A 311 18.15 -6.77 -15.04
#